data_AF-A0A2H3JF03-F1
#
_entry.id   AF-A0A2H3JF03-F1
#
_cell.length_a   1.000
_cell.length_b   1.000
_cell.length_c   1.000
_cell.angle_alpha   90.00
_cell.angle_beta   90.00
_cell.angle_gamma   90.00
#
_symmetry.space_group_name_H-M   'P 1'
#
loop_
_entity.id
_entity.type
_entity.pdbx_description
1 polymer ?
#
loop_
_entity_poly.entity_id
_entity_poly.type
_entity_poly.pdbx_seq_one_letter_code
_entity_poly.pdbx_strand_id
1 'polypeptide(L)'
;MNTGVNEMNSQQSTPELPLEILMDILETAAAISHDAAKTVSLVSSWARTLALPYVFCTIILRRAPLTAVQISSATRSPSSPRMTLPRHLGQFVRNLWIESTSMTLATSDFDIFRICPNLESVALKSAMFNALAFQTMPMHRETGVARENMFPSSIRHITLIKHTLRNEWRCLVDLRAPNGNRFLHNITHLHMLDMRISQYVPHVFLPHLTHLAMPYLDLGNVLNRGALRLPDGVLEHRSLRMIVLTLDEKKYLRYPWYGVEHYSHQAQTDEKSPRRNFADMKLHLQRADERVYIVLWPEMGRDACQEWGMAARDGENIWDKALRSRNDKLYGGHLPNRSERKVLTLLQ
;
A
#
# COMPACT_ATOMS: atom_id res chain seq x y z
N MET A 1 -0.66 -38.85 55.79
CA MET A 1 -0.01 -39.59 54.70
C MET A 1 0.21 -38.60 53.56
N ASN A 2 1.43 -38.08 53.46
CA ASN A 2 1.85 -37.10 52.45
C ASN A 2 2.40 -37.85 51.23
N THR A 3 1.66 -37.85 50.12
CA THR A 3 2.18 -38.28 48.82
C THR A 3 2.89 -37.09 48.17
N GLY A 4 4.19 -36.99 48.42
CA GLY A 4 5.07 -36.05 47.74
C GLY A 4 5.24 -36.46 46.28
N VAL A 5 4.63 -35.68 45.38
CA VAL A 5 4.91 -35.73 43.95
C VAL A 5 6.12 -34.83 43.71
N ASN A 6 7.31 -35.43 43.69
CA ASN A 6 8.51 -34.79 43.17
C ASN A 6 8.34 -34.62 41.65
N GLU A 7 7.90 -33.44 41.22
CA GLU A 7 8.09 -32.99 39.84
C GLU A 7 9.60 -32.85 39.60
N MET A 8 10.20 -33.92 39.08
CA MET A 8 11.50 -33.87 38.41
C MET A 8 11.36 -32.96 37.19
N ASN A 9 11.54 -31.67 37.43
CA ASN A 9 11.67 -30.65 36.42
C ASN A 9 13.09 -30.77 35.81
N SER A 10 13.35 -31.87 35.11
CA SER A 10 14.51 -31.99 34.24
C SER A 10 14.28 -31.07 33.04
N GLN A 11 14.59 -29.79 33.23
CA GLN A 11 14.94 -28.88 32.14
C GLN A 11 16.16 -29.48 31.44
N GLN A 12 15.92 -30.44 30.55
CA GLN A 12 16.89 -30.80 29.53
C GLN A 12 17.12 -29.52 28.73
N SER A 13 18.28 -28.91 28.96
CA SER A 13 18.79 -27.84 28.12
C SER A 13 18.94 -28.44 26.72
N THR A 14 17.93 -28.23 25.89
CA THR A 14 17.99 -28.59 24.47
C THR A 14 19.27 -27.96 23.93
N PRO A 15 20.12 -28.72 23.21
CA PRO A 15 21.31 -28.14 22.60
C PRO A 15 20.86 -26.94 21.76
N GLU A 16 21.39 -25.77 22.09
CA GLU A 16 21.08 -24.53 21.39
C GLU A 16 21.63 -24.66 19.97
N LEU A 17 20.75 -25.02 19.04
CA LEU A 17 21.06 -24.91 17.62
C LEU A 17 21.39 -23.44 17.33
N PRO A 18 22.47 -23.15 16.58
CA PRO A 18 22.75 -21.80 16.13
C PRO A 18 21.54 -21.19 15.40
N LEU A 19 21.33 -19.89 15.62
CA LEU A 19 20.18 -19.17 15.08
C LEU A 19 20.09 -19.30 13.55
N GLU A 20 21.23 -19.35 12.88
CA GLU A 20 21.37 -19.50 11.44
C GLU A 20 20.73 -20.81 10.95
N ILE A 21 20.96 -21.93 11.66
CA ILE A 21 20.37 -23.23 11.32
C ILE A 21 18.85 -23.21 11.52
N LEU A 22 18.38 -22.52 12.55
CA LEU A 22 16.95 -22.35 12.81
C LEU A 22 16.27 -21.51 11.73
N MET A 23 16.93 -20.47 11.25
CA MET A 23 16.47 -19.68 10.11
C MET A 23 16.45 -20.51 8.83
N ASP A 24 17.51 -21.25 8.52
CA ASP A 24 17.58 -22.11 7.34
C ASP A 24 16.45 -23.17 7.33
N ILE A 25 16.13 -23.78 8.48
CA ILE A 25 15.02 -24.73 8.61
C ILE A 25 13.68 -24.04 8.29
N LEU A 26 13.44 -22.86 8.84
CA LEU A 26 12.20 -22.11 8.62
C LEU A 26 12.06 -21.63 7.18
N GLU A 27 13.14 -21.11 6.59
CA GLU A 27 13.18 -20.70 5.19
C GLU A 27 12.95 -21.87 4.26
N THR A 28 13.59 -23.02 4.51
CA THR A 28 13.38 -24.25 3.75
C THR A 28 11.94 -24.73 3.88
N ALA A 29 11.37 -24.74 5.08
CA ALA A 29 9.98 -25.12 5.29
C ALA A 29 9.02 -24.17 4.55
N ALA A 30 9.28 -22.86 4.58
CA ALA A 30 8.48 -21.87 3.86
C ALA A 30 8.61 -21.99 2.34
N ALA A 31 9.80 -22.33 1.84
CA ALA A 31 10.05 -22.58 0.42
C ALA A 31 9.33 -23.84 -0.08
N ILE A 32 9.19 -24.87 0.76
CA ILE A 32 8.43 -26.09 0.45
C ILE A 32 6.92 -25.78 0.42
N SER A 33 6.37 -25.23 1.51
CA SER A 33 4.97 -24.81 1.56
C SER A 33 4.66 -23.93 2.78
N HIS A 34 3.63 -23.07 2.65
CA HIS A 34 3.11 -22.31 3.79
C HIS A 34 2.61 -23.20 4.94
N ASP A 35 2.04 -24.37 4.63
CA ASP A 35 1.54 -25.30 5.65
C ASP A 35 2.67 -25.98 6.43
N ALA A 36 3.81 -26.26 5.78
CA ALA A 36 5.00 -26.78 6.46
C ALA A 36 5.55 -25.73 7.44
N ALA A 37 5.78 -24.50 6.99
CA ALA A 37 6.24 -23.40 7.86
C ALA A 37 5.28 -23.13 9.04
N LYS A 38 3.96 -23.19 8.78
CA LYS A 38 2.93 -23.09 9.80
C LYS A 38 3.03 -24.23 10.82
N THR A 39 3.16 -25.47 10.36
CA THR A 39 3.26 -26.64 11.23
C THR A 39 4.48 -26.53 12.15
N VAL A 40 5.64 -26.16 11.59
CA VAL A 40 6.88 -25.93 12.35
C VAL A 40 6.68 -24.83 13.42
N SER A 41 6.04 -23.72 13.06
CA SER A 41 5.73 -22.61 13.98
C SER A 41 4.71 -22.97 15.07
N LEU A 42 3.86 -23.98 14.85
CA LEU A 42 2.89 -24.45 15.83
C LEU A 42 3.54 -25.36 16.87
N VAL A 43 4.46 -26.23 16.46
CA VAL A 43 5.09 -27.22 17.36
C VAL A 43 6.34 -26.70 18.08
N SER A 44 6.96 -25.62 17.59
CA SER A 44 8.17 -25.05 18.18
C SER A 44 7.98 -23.58 18.59
N SER A 45 8.30 -23.27 19.85
CA SER A 45 8.27 -21.91 20.41
C SER A 45 9.37 -21.01 19.84
N TRP A 46 10.57 -21.54 19.58
CA TRP A 46 11.65 -20.79 18.93
C TRP A 46 11.25 -20.42 17.50
N ALA A 47 10.68 -21.38 16.77
CA ALA A 47 10.29 -21.22 15.38
C ALA A 47 9.23 -20.13 15.26
N ARG A 48 8.24 -20.20 16.15
CA ARG A 48 7.21 -19.17 16.28
C ARG A 48 7.83 -17.80 16.52
N THR A 49 8.71 -17.69 17.52
CA THR A 49 9.32 -16.40 17.91
C THR A 49 10.11 -15.78 16.76
N LEU A 50 10.87 -16.59 16.01
CA LEU A 50 11.60 -16.13 14.83
C LEU A 50 10.68 -15.75 13.67
N ALA A 51 9.57 -16.47 13.48
CA ALA A 51 8.63 -16.19 12.40
C ALA A 51 7.73 -14.96 12.66
N LEU A 52 7.47 -14.60 13.94
CA LEU A 52 6.53 -13.53 14.30
C LEU A 52 6.80 -12.21 13.57
N PRO A 53 8.04 -11.66 13.52
CA PRO A 53 8.32 -10.43 12.79
C PRO A 53 7.91 -10.50 11.32
N TYR A 54 8.19 -11.61 10.64
CA TYR A 54 7.91 -11.78 9.21
C TYR A 54 6.42 -11.99 8.92
N VAL A 55 5.73 -12.76 9.77
CA VAL A 55 4.30 -13.04 9.63
C VAL A 55 3.47 -11.78 9.89
N PHE A 56 3.83 -10.99 10.90
CA PHE A 56 3.08 -9.80 11.31
C PHE A 56 3.64 -8.49 10.74
N CYS A 57 4.70 -8.52 9.93
CA CYS A 57 5.27 -7.33 9.29
C CYS A 57 4.22 -6.54 8.49
N THR A 58 3.33 -7.26 7.80
CA THR A 58 2.30 -6.67 6.92
C THR A 58 0.90 -7.11 7.34
N ILE A 59 0.07 -6.13 7.69
CA ILE A 59 -1.34 -6.34 8.03
C ILE A 59 -2.25 -5.71 6.97
N ILE A 60 -3.20 -6.50 6.48
CA ILE A 60 -4.21 -6.06 5.50
C ILE A 60 -5.60 -6.14 6.16
N LEU A 61 -6.19 -4.98 6.43
CA LEU A 61 -7.50 -4.81 7.03
C LEU A 61 -8.55 -4.49 5.96
N ARG A 62 -9.09 -5.55 5.35
CA ARG A 62 -10.25 -5.45 4.47
C ARG A 62 -11.50 -5.79 5.27
N ARG A 63 -12.38 -4.81 5.51
CA ARG A 63 -13.73 -5.10 5.99
C ARG A 63 -14.58 -5.46 4.78
N ALA A 64 -15.21 -6.64 4.82
CA ALA A 64 -16.24 -6.97 3.87
C ALA A 64 -17.32 -5.87 3.89
N PRO A 65 -17.85 -5.44 2.73
CA PRO A 65 -18.97 -4.52 2.71
C PRO A 65 -20.11 -5.12 3.52
N LEU A 66 -20.69 -4.31 4.42
CA LEU A 66 -21.83 -4.76 5.20
C LEU A 66 -22.97 -5.12 4.25
N THR A 67 -23.55 -6.31 4.41
CA THR A 67 -24.73 -6.69 3.65
C THR A 67 -25.93 -5.86 4.09
N ALA A 68 -26.93 -5.66 3.23
CA ALA A 68 -28.14 -4.91 3.58
C ALA A 68 -28.83 -5.43 4.86
N VAL A 69 -28.73 -6.74 5.10
CA VAL A 69 -29.20 -7.40 6.33
C VAL A 69 -28.42 -6.92 7.55
N GLN A 70 -27.08 -6.85 7.47
CA GLN A 70 -26.22 -6.34 8.54
C GLN A 70 -26.47 -4.85 8.83
N ILE A 71 -26.73 -4.05 7.80
CA ILE A 71 -27.07 -2.63 7.96
C ILE A 71 -28.40 -2.48 8.73
N SER A 72 -29.39 -3.29 8.37
CA SER A 72 -30.72 -3.23 9.00
C SER A 72 -30.70 -3.71 10.46
N SER A 73 -29.80 -4.64 10.79
CA SER A 73 -29.64 -5.19 12.14
C SER A 73 -28.60 -4.46 13.01
N ALA A 74 -27.79 -3.56 12.41
CA ALA A 74 -26.82 -2.73 13.13
C ALA A 74 -27.46 -1.77 14.15
N THR A 75 -28.78 -1.53 14.06
CA THR A 75 -29.52 -0.75 15.06
C THR A 75 -29.79 -1.51 16.35
N ARG A 76 -29.62 -2.85 16.38
CA ARG A 76 -30.02 -3.69 17.52
C ARG A 76 -28.93 -4.65 18.03
N SER A 77 -27.81 -4.81 17.32
CA SER A 77 -26.81 -5.84 17.64
C SER A 77 -25.50 -5.25 18.20
N PRO A 78 -24.89 -5.88 19.23
CA PRO A 78 -23.77 -5.34 19.97
C PRO A 78 -22.51 -5.31 19.11
N SER A 79 -21.69 -4.28 19.35
CA SER A 79 -20.29 -4.10 18.95
C SER A 79 -19.76 -5.15 17.97
N SER A 80 -19.61 -4.78 16.69
CA SER A 80 -18.80 -5.52 15.73
C SER A 80 -17.54 -6.04 16.41
N PRO A 81 -17.15 -7.33 16.22
CA PRO A 81 -15.98 -7.90 16.86
C PRO A 81 -14.81 -6.97 16.60
N ARG A 82 -14.30 -6.36 17.67
CA ARG A 82 -13.15 -5.47 17.59
C ARG A 82 -11.99 -6.32 17.10
N MET A 83 -11.27 -5.83 16.11
CA MET A 83 -9.99 -6.44 15.78
C MET A 83 -9.07 -6.30 16.99
N THR A 84 -8.89 -7.38 17.72
CA THR A 84 -7.94 -7.44 18.83
C THR A 84 -6.63 -7.99 18.28
N LEU A 85 -5.87 -7.15 17.58
CA LEU A 85 -4.45 -7.44 17.40
C LEU A 85 -3.80 -7.35 18.79
N PRO A 86 -3.24 -8.44 19.33
CA PRO A 86 -2.55 -8.38 20.61
C PRO A 86 -1.41 -7.35 20.57
N ARG A 87 -1.26 -6.55 21.64
CA ARG A 87 -0.27 -5.45 21.68
C ARG A 87 1.16 -5.91 21.38
N HIS A 88 1.54 -7.08 21.89
CA HIS A 88 2.87 -7.65 21.68
C HIS A 88 3.13 -8.07 20.22
N LEU A 89 2.10 -8.21 19.39
CA LEU A 89 2.26 -8.47 17.95
C LEU A 89 2.32 -7.18 17.14
N GLY A 90 1.67 -6.12 17.62
CA GLY A 90 1.67 -4.82 16.96
C GLY A 90 3.06 -4.20 16.77
N GLN A 91 4.00 -4.48 17.67
CA GLN A 91 5.40 -4.03 17.55
C GLN A 91 6.10 -4.57 16.29
N PHE A 92 5.63 -5.66 15.70
CA PHE A 92 6.21 -6.24 14.50
C PHE A 92 5.65 -5.61 13.21
N VAL A 93 4.54 -4.90 13.30
CA VAL A 93 3.82 -4.38 12.13
C VAL A 93 4.52 -3.13 11.61
N ARG A 94 5.01 -3.22 10.37
CA ARG A 94 5.64 -2.10 9.64
C ARG A 94 4.77 -1.59 8.50
N ASN A 95 3.98 -2.47 7.90
CA ASN A 95 3.14 -2.19 6.75
C ASN A 95 1.67 -2.42 7.10
N LEU A 96 0.83 -1.40 6.91
CA LEU A 96 -0.60 -1.47 7.25
C LEU A 96 -1.48 -1.00 6.10
N TRP A 97 -2.35 -1.87 5.59
CA TRP A 97 -3.37 -1.53 4.61
C TRP A 97 -4.75 -1.51 5.25
N ILE A 98 -5.49 -0.40 5.16
CA ILE A 98 -6.83 -0.22 5.75
C ILE A 98 -7.84 0.17 4.68
N GLU A 99 -8.73 -0.76 4.37
CA GLU A 99 -9.82 -0.60 3.40
C GLU A 99 -11.19 -0.32 4.04
N SER A 100 -11.26 -0.20 5.38
CA SER A 100 -12.51 0.06 6.12
C SER A 100 -13.28 1.25 5.53
N THR A 101 -14.57 1.04 5.22
CA THR A 101 -15.50 2.05 4.67
C THR A 101 -16.39 2.66 5.75
N SER A 102 -16.26 2.26 7.01
CA SER A 102 -17.20 2.65 8.04
C SER A 102 -17.14 4.16 8.23
N MET A 103 -18.15 4.86 7.69
CA MET A 103 -18.30 6.32 7.84
C MET A 103 -18.56 6.68 9.30
N THR A 104 -19.06 5.72 10.09
CA THR A 104 -19.06 5.82 11.54
C THR A 104 -17.62 5.63 12.01
N LEU A 105 -17.03 6.71 12.52
CA LEU A 105 -15.74 6.79 13.21
C LEU A 105 -15.75 5.88 14.45
N ALA A 106 -15.89 4.57 14.26
CA ALA A 106 -15.86 3.61 15.33
C ALA A 106 -14.49 3.74 15.98
N THR A 107 -14.48 4.15 17.24
CA THR A 107 -13.29 4.37 18.08
C THR A 107 -12.29 3.21 18.02
N SER A 108 -12.76 2.01 17.67
CA SER A 108 -11.94 0.81 17.45
C SER A 108 -10.92 0.92 16.30
N ASP A 109 -11.23 1.62 15.21
CA ASP A 109 -10.29 1.71 14.06
C ASP A 109 -9.10 2.62 14.39
N PHE A 110 -9.21 3.44 15.44
CA PHE A 110 -8.12 4.30 15.91
C PHE A 110 -7.08 3.54 16.74
N ASP A 111 -7.46 2.41 17.35
CA ASP A 111 -6.59 1.67 18.25
C ASP A 111 -5.42 1.00 17.51
N ILE A 112 -5.57 0.71 16.21
CA ILE A 112 -4.55 0.01 15.44
C ILE A 112 -3.23 0.80 15.35
N PHE A 113 -3.29 2.12 15.17
CA PHE A 113 -2.08 2.94 15.12
C PHE A 113 -1.35 2.89 16.47
N ARG A 114 -2.09 2.94 17.58
CA ARG A 114 -1.51 2.83 18.93
C ARG A 114 -0.90 1.45 19.19
N ILE A 115 -1.49 0.40 18.65
CA ILE A 115 -0.99 -0.98 18.80
C ILE A 115 0.28 -1.20 17.98
N CYS A 116 0.42 -0.52 16.84
CA CYS A 116 1.50 -0.71 15.89
C CYS A 116 2.48 0.48 15.89
N PRO A 117 3.37 0.63 16.88
CA PRO A 117 4.24 1.81 16.96
C PRO A 117 5.28 1.90 15.84
N ASN A 118 5.65 0.77 15.21
CA ASN A 118 6.74 0.71 14.23
C ASN A 118 6.25 0.82 12.77
N LEU A 119 5.11 1.49 12.53
CA LEU A 119 4.59 1.65 11.18
C LEU A 119 5.52 2.52 10.32
N GLU A 120 5.90 2.00 9.17
CA GLU A 120 6.76 2.66 8.17
C GLU A 120 5.97 2.97 6.88
N SER A 121 5.04 2.08 6.52
CA SER A 121 4.21 2.18 5.32
C SER A 121 2.74 2.00 5.64
N VAL A 122 1.92 2.94 5.19
CA VAL A 122 0.46 2.86 5.37
C VAL A 122 -0.27 3.04 4.06
N ALA A 123 -1.23 2.17 3.79
CA ALA A 123 -2.20 2.34 2.73
C ALA A 123 -3.57 2.58 3.36
N LEU A 124 -4.15 3.75 3.12
CA LEU A 124 -5.39 4.16 3.79
C LEU A 124 -6.24 5.04 2.89
N LYS A 125 -7.50 5.20 3.28
CA LYS A 125 -8.38 6.23 2.70
C LYS A 125 -8.13 7.55 3.42
N SER A 126 -8.26 8.65 2.70
CA SER A 126 -8.11 10.00 3.24
C SER A 126 -8.93 10.30 4.50
N ALA A 127 -10.14 9.73 4.61
CA ALA A 127 -10.97 9.81 5.82
C ALA A 127 -10.25 9.32 7.10
N MET A 128 -9.24 8.45 6.99
CA MET A 128 -8.43 7.96 8.12
C MET A 128 -7.32 8.93 8.55
N PHE A 129 -7.06 10.01 7.82
CA PHE A 129 -6.06 11.00 8.22
C PHE A 129 -6.38 11.65 9.56
N ASN A 130 -7.66 11.89 9.87
CA ASN A 130 -8.06 12.40 11.18
C ASN A 130 -7.74 11.42 12.31
N ALA A 131 -7.90 10.11 12.06
CA ALA A 131 -7.54 9.09 13.03
C ALA A 131 -6.03 9.02 13.26
N LEU A 132 -5.26 9.08 12.17
CA LEU A 132 -3.80 9.15 12.23
C LEU A 132 -3.34 10.41 12.98
N ALA A 133 -3.93 11.57 12.68
CA ALA A 133 -3.63 12.83 13.34
C ALA A 133 -3.94 12.76 14.85
N PHE A 134 -5.12 12.27 15.21
CA PHE A 134 -5.55 12.14 16.60
C PHE A 134 -4.62 11.25 17.43
N GLN A 135 -4.08 10.17 16.84
CA GLN A 135 -3.16 9.25 17.54
C GLN A 135 -1.72 9.79 17.60
N THR A 136 -1.36 10.68 16.69
CA THR A 136 -0.02 11.29 16.64
C THR A 136 0.07 12.53 17.55
N MET A 137 -1.04 13.23 17.78
CA MET A 137 -1.07 14.45 18.60
C MET A 137 -0.69 14.15 20.07
N PRO A 138 0.27 14.89 20.64
CA PRO A 138 0.48 14.88 22.08
C PRO A 138 -0.74 15.54 22.72
N MET A 139 -1.66 14.74 23.25
CA MET A 139 -2.74 15.27 24.09
C MET A 139 -2.08 15.91 25.32
N HIS A 140 -1.93 17.23 25.31
CA HIS A 140 -1.55 18.02 26.48
C HIS A 140 -2.60 17.80 27.56
N ARG A 141 -2.38 16.76 28.38
CA ARG A 141 -3.18 16.56 29.58
C ARG A 141 -2.38 17.09 30.74
N GLU A 142 -2.97 18.11 31.37
CA GLU A 142 -2.59 18.69 32.66
C GLU A 142 -2.57 17.66 33.81
N THR A 143 -2.96 16.40 33.56
CA THR A 143 -3.14 15.36 34.58
C THR A 143 -1.87 14.58 34.94
N GLY A 144 -0.67 15.00 34.52
CA GLY A 144 0.63 14.46 35.00
C GLY A 144 0.96 12.98 34.70
N VAL A 145 0.02 12.19 34.17
CA VAL A 145 0.27 10.78 33.81
C VAL A 145 0.87 10.73 32.41
N ALA A 146 2.18 10.48 32.34
CA ALA A 146 2.87 10.22 31.08
C ALA A 146 2.20 9.04 30.36
N ARG A 147 1.71 9.28 29.13
CA ARG A 147 1.26 8.18 28.27
C ARG A 147 2.50 7.45 27.76
N GLU A 148 2.79 6.28 28.31
CA GLU A 148 3.85 5.36 27.86
C GLU A 148 3.69 4.86 26.41
N ASN A 149 2.62 5.23 25.70
CA ASN A 149 2.29 4.69 24.37
C ASN A 149 1.91 5.80 23.39
N MET A 150 2.80 6.78 23.17
CA MET A 150 2.63 7.74 22.09
C MET A 150 3.05 7.09 20.77
N PHE A 151 2.24 7.24 19.71
CA PHE A 151 2.53 6.67 18.39
C PHE A 151 3.79 7.34 17.80
N PRO A 152 4.94 6.65 17.73
CA PRO A 152 6.13 7.21 17.10
C PRO A 152 5.93 7.06 15.60
N SER A 153 5.59 8.15 14.90
CA SER A 153 5.39 8.04 13.45
C SER A 153 6.74 7.86 12.73
N SER A 154 7.16 6.63 12.54
CA SER A 154 8.21 6.24 11.58
C SER A 154 7.67 6.14 10.15
N ILE A 155 6.41 6.54 9.93
CA ILE A 155 5.75 6.49 8.62
C ILE A 155 6.52 7.35 7.64
N ARG A 156 6.96 6.71 6.55
CA ARG A 156 7.66 7.32 5.42
C ARG A 156 6.88 7.14 4.12
N HIS A 157 6.05 6.09 4.03
CA HIS A 157 5.31 5.75 2.82
C HIS A 157 3.79 5.87 3.08
N ILE A 158 3.11 6.62 2.22
CA ILE A 158 1.65 6.73 2.24
C ILE A 158 1.10 6.30 0.88
N THR A 159 0.20 5.32 0.89
CA THR A 159 -0.63 4.94 -0.26
C THR A 159 -2.07 5.41 -0.03
N LEU A 160 -2.62 6.22 -0.93
CA LEU A 160 -3.99 6.72 -0.88
C LEU A 160 -4.89 5.85 -1.74
N ILE A 161 -5.70 5.03 -1.06
CA ILE A 161 -6.53 4.00 -1.70
C ILE A 161 -7.65 4.62 -2.56
N LYS A 162 -8.12 5.81 -2.18
CA LYS A 162 -9.18 6.55 -2.87
C LYS A 162 -8.74 8.00 -3.12
N HIS A 163 -9.50 8.68 -3.97
CA HIS A 163 -9.35 10.12 -4.16
C HIS A 163 -9.31 10.84 -2.81
N THR A 164 -8.46 11.85 -2.72
CA THR A 164 -8.25 12.62 -1.50
C THR A 164 -8.56 14.07 -1.79
N LEU A 165 -9.50 14.64 -1.04
CA LEU A 165 -9.84 16.05 -1.17
C LEU A 165 -8.76 16.91 -0.53
N ARG A 166 -8.55 18.11 -1.07
CA ARG A 166 -7.59 19.08 -0.52
C ARG A 166 -7.77 19.32 0.98
N ASN A 167 -9.02 19.39 1.45
CA ASN A 167 -9.34 19.67 2.85
C ASN A 167 -8.98 18.52 3.81
N GLU A 168 -8.90 17.27 3.33
CA GLU A 168 -8.57 16.13 4.19
C GLU A 168 -7.11 16.13 4.62
N TRP A 169 -6.22 16.72 3.80
CA TRP A 169 -4.81 16.91 4.17
C TRP A 169 -4.61 17.90 5.32
N ARG A 170 -5.58 18.78 5.57
CA ARG A 170 -5.44 19.89 6.52
C ARG A 170 -5.08 19.41 7.94
N CYS A 171 -5.60 18.26 8.38
CA CYS A 171 -5.30 17.72 9.71
C CYS A 171 -3.86 17.20 9.85
N LEU A 172 -3.14 17.01 8.75
CA LEU A 172 -1.74 16.55 8.75
C LEU A 172 -0.72 17.69 8.59
N VAL A 173 -1.12 18.86 8.06
CA VAL A 173 -0.20 19.97 7.72
C VAL A 173 0.59 20.47 8.93
N ASP A 174 -0.10 20.70 10.05
CA ASP A 174 0.51 21.21 11.28
C ASP A 174 0.77 20.10 12.32
N LEU A 175 0.52 18.84 11.93
CA LEU A 175 0.69 17.71 12.82
C LEU A 175 2.18 17.52 13.13
N ARG A 176 2.51 17.48 14.43
CA ARG A 176 3.86 17.16 14.90
C ARG A 176 3.88 15.75 15.48
N ALA A 177 4.88 14.98 15.08
CA ALA A 177 5.20 13.70 15.67
C ALA A 177 5.78 13.89 17.09
N PRO A 178 5.86 12.83 17.91
CA PRO A 178 6.38 12.92 19.28
C PRO A 178 7.80 13.46 19.40
N ASN A 179 8.60 13.30 18.34
CA ASN A 179 9.96 13.84 18.23
C ASN A 179 10.00 15.34 17.89
N GLY A 180 8.85 16.03 17.80
CA GLY A 180 8.74 17.45 17.46
C GLY A 180 8.76 17.76 15.96
N ASN A 181 9.14 16.81 15.11
CA ASN A 181 9.17 16.99 13.66
C ASN A 181 7.74 17.05 13.09
N ARG A 182 7.56 17.82 12.01
CA ARG A 182 6.30 17.83 11.26
C ARG A 182 6.07 16.47 10.61
N PHE A 183 4.90 15.88 10.82
CA PHE A 183 4.56 14.54 10.34
C PHE A 183 4.80 14.39 8.83
N LEU A 184 4.29 15.34 8.03
CA LEU A 184 4.43 15.30 6.58
C LEU A 184 5.89 15.42 6.08
N HIS A 185 6.81 15.98 6.89
CA HIS A 185 8.23 16.05 6.51
C HIS A 185 8.90 14.68 6.54
N ASN A 186 8.33 13.69 7.24
CA ASN A 186 8.89 12.33 7.26
C ASN A 186 8.50 11.52 6.01
N ILE A 187 7.54 12.01 5.22
CA ILE A 187 7.02 11.30 4.06
C ILE A 187 7.98 11.43 2.88
N THR A 188 8.52 10.29 2.45
CA THR A 188 9.46 10.20 1.33
C THR A 188 8.83 9.57 0.09
N HIS A 189 7.78 8.77 0.25
CA HIS A 189 7.07 8.12 -0.85
C HIS A 189 5.56 8.33 -0.71
N LEU A 190 4.94 8.81 -1.79
CA LEU A 190 3.50 8.99 -1.90
C LEU A 190 2.98 8.22 -3.12
N HIS A 191 2.00 7.35 -2.91
CA HIS A 191 1.36 6.59 -3.97
C HIS A 191 -0.14 6.85 -3.95
N MET A 192 -0.69 7.43 -5.01
CA MET A 192 -2.12 7.67 -5.15
C MET A 192 -2.70 6.61 -6.08
N LEU A 193 -3.78 5.95 -5.67
CA LEU A 193 -4.43 4.91 -6.50
C LEU A 193 -5.61 5.44 -7.32
N ASP A 194 -6.14 6.59 -6.94
CA ASP A 194 -7.31 7.22 -7.54
C ASP A 194 -7.18 8.74 -7.41
N MET A 195 -7.22 9.46 -8.53
CA MET A 195 -7.17 10.92 -8.57
C MET A 195 -8.37 11.54 -9.31
N ARG A 196 -9.44 10.77 -9.53
CA ARG A 196 -10.57 11.18 -10.37
C ARG A 196 -11.31 12.44 -9.89
N ILE A 197 -11.28 12.70 -8.59
CA ILE A 197 -12.01 13.83 -7.98
C ILE A 197 -11.09 15.03 -7.70
N SER A 198 -9.83 14.77 -7.36
CA SER A 198 -8.90 15.80 -6.91
C SER A 198 -7.49 15.39 -7.27
N GLN A 199 -6.84 16.21 -8.09
CA GLN A 199 -5.45 16.02 -8.47
C GLN A 199 -4.48 16.71 -7.49
N TYR A 200 -4.97 17.13 -6.31
CA TYR A 200 -4.17 17.89 -5.35
C TYR A 200 -3.15 17.01 -4.61
N VAL A 201 -1.89 17.43 -4.66
CA VAL A 201 -0.79 16.91 -3.84
C VAL A 201 -0.22 18.06 -3.00
N PRO A 202 -0.13 17.95 -1.66
CA PRO A 202 0.37 19.01 -0.78
C PRO A 202 1.91 19.09 -0.81
N HIS A 203 2.51 19.19 -2.00
CA HIS A 203 3.96 19.06 -2.21
C HIS A 203 4.77 20.09 -1.38
N VAL A 204 4.26 21.30 -1.17
CA VAL A 204 4.87 22.33 -0.29
C VAL A 204 5.10 21.83 1.14
N PHE A 205 4.28 20.90 1.63
CA PHE A 205 4.37 20.33 2.97
C PHE A 205 5.11 18.99 3.01
N LEU A 206 5.64 18.53 1.87
CA LEU A 206 6.34 17.25 1.71
C LEU A 206 7.79 17.47 1.24
N PRO A 207 8.62 18.25 1.96
CA PRO A 207 9.94 18.68 1.48
C PRO A 207 10.94 17.54 1.23
N HIS A 208 10.68 16.35 1.76
CA HIS A 208 11.52 15.15 1.58
C HIS A 208 10.90 14.12 0.63
N LEU A 209 9.84 14.49 -0.09
CA LEU A 209 9.21 13.61 -1.08
C LEU A 209 10.20 13.31 -2.21
N THR A 210 10.59 12.04 -2.31
CA THR A 210 11.54 11.54 -3.31
C THR A 210 10.85 10.74 -4.40
N HIS A 211 9.73 10.09 -4.08
CA HIS A 211 8.99 9.23 -5.00
C HIS A 211 7.50 9.56 -4.96
N LEU A 212 6.91 9.76 -6.14
CA LEU A 212 5.49 10.04 -6.31
C LEU A 212 4.91 9.09 -7.37
N ALA A 213 3.89 8.30 -7.01
CA ALA A 213 3.17 7.44 -7.94
C ALA A 213 1.72 7.91 -8.07
N MET A 214 1.22 8.01 -9.30
CA MET A 214 -0.11 8.54 -9.61
C MET A 214 -0.74 7.84 -10.82
N PRO A 215 -2.08 7.66 -10.84
CA PRO A 215 -2.79 7.06 -11.97
C PRO A 215 -2.73 7.97 -13.20
N TYR A 216 -2.05 7.52 -14.25
CA TYR A 216 -1.82 8.28 -15.48
C TYR A 216 -3.13 8.83 -16.08
N LEU A 217 -4.16 7.99 -16.07
CA LEU A 217 -5.43 8.22 -16.75
C LEU A 217 -6.31 9.23 -16.01
N ASP A 218 -6.27 9.23 -14.68
CA ASP A 218 -7.08 10.14 -13.87
C ASP A 218 -6.56 11.59 -13.92
N LEU A 219 -5.33 11.79 -14.41
CA LEU A 219 -4.75 13.11 -14.67
C LEU A 219 -5.35 13.78 -15.92
N GLY A 220 -6.23 13.09 -16.66
CA GLY A 220 -6.81 13.59 -17.91
C GLY A 220 -5.78 13.68 -19.03
N ASN A 221 -4.71 12.89 -18.95
CA ASN A 221 -3.72 12.77 -19.99
C ASN A 221 -4.31 12.06 -21.21
N VAL A 222 -4.10 12.65 -22.38
CA VAL A 222 -4.49 12.05 -23.66
C VAL A 222 -3.21 11.72 -24.40
N LEU A 223 -3.05 10.44 -24.76
CA LEU A 223 -1.85 9.90 -25.40
C LEU A 223 -1.42 10.71 -26.63
N ASN A 224 -2.38 11.22 -27.39
CA ASN A 224 -2.12 11.88 -28.67
C ASN A 224 -1.82 13.37 -28.56
N ARG A 225 -2.00 13.99 -27.39
CA ARG A 225 -1.84 15.45 -27.24
C ARG A 225 -0.42 15.87 -26.90
N GLY A 226 0.48 14.93 -26.63
CA GLY A 226 1.91 15.19 -26.36
C GLY A 226 2.21 16.07 -25.14
N ALA A 227 1.18 16.48 -24.40
CA ALA A 227 1.32 17.31 -23.21
C ALA A 227 1.11 16.42 -21.98
N LEU A 228 2.20 16.18 -21.26
CA LEU A 228 2.18 15.52 -19.97
C LEU A 228 1.53 16.46 -18.93
N ARG A 229 0.34 16.09 -18.47
CA ARG A 229 -0.35 16.73 -17.35
C ARG A 229 0.07 16.05 -16.05
N LEU A 230 0.64 16.86 -15.17
CA LEU A 230 0.93 16.51 -13.78
C LEU A 230 0.29 17.59 -12.90
N PRO A 231 0.02 17.29 -11.62
CA PRO A 231 -0.37 18.32 -10.68
C PRO A 231 0.66 19.45 -10.60
N ASP A 232 0.18 20.67 -10.41
CA ASP A 232 1.04 21.86 -10.29
C ASP A 232 2.11 21.67 -9.21
N GLY A 233 3.35 22.08 -9.49
CA GLY A 233 4.47 22.03 -8.55
C GLY A 233 5.19 20.70 -8.47
N VAL A 234 4.68 19.63 -9.13
CA VAL A 234 5.31 18.30 -9.08
C VAL A 234 6.67 18.30 -9.78
N LEU A 235 6.78 18.93 -10.95
CA LEU A 235 8.05 18.98 -11.70
C LEU A 235 9.06 19.92 -11.03
N GLU A 236 8.56 20.95 -10.35
CA GLU A 236 9.34 21.94 -9.61
C GLU A 236 9.84 21.40 -8.26
N HIS A 237 9.36 20.23 -7.82
CA HIS A 237 9.70 19.67 -6.52
C HIS A 237 11.15 19.17 -6.46
N ARG A 238 12.01 19.90 -5.72
CA ARG A 238 13.47 19.72 -5.73
C ARG A 238 13.96 18.34 -5.28
N SER A 239 13.32 17.72 -4.30
CA SER A 239 13.76 16.41 -3.79
C SER A 239 13.22 15.24 -4.60
N LEU A 240 12.30 15.49 -5.54
CA LEU A 240 11.62 14.43 -6.27
C LEU A 240 12.56 13.81 -7.30
N ARG A 241 12.80 12.51 -7.14
CA ARG A 241 13.72 11.70 -7.97
C ARG A 241 12.98 10.81 -8.96
N MET A 242 11.76 10.40 -8.60
CA MET A 242 10.97 9.48 -9.40
C MET A 242 9.49 9.84 -9.38
N ILE A 243 8.90 10.01 -10.57
CA ILE A 243 7.48 10.17 -10.80
C ILE A 243 7.01 8.94 -11.57
N VAL A 244 6.20 8.09 -10.96
CA VAL A 244 5.67 6.88 -11.59
C VAL A 244 4.21 7.11 -11.99
N LEU A 245 3.95 7.04 -13.28
CA LEU A 245 2.60 7.07 -13.83
C LEU A 245 2.10 5.63 -13.93
N THR A 246 1.05 5.30 -13.17
CA THR A 246 0.46 3.96 -13.18
C THR A 246 -0.63 3.87 -14.23
N LEU A 247 -0.57 2.79 -15.00
CA LEU A 247 -1.56 2.46 -16.01
C LEU A 247 -2.22 1.14 -15.63
N ASP A 248 -3.45 1.21 -15.11
CA ASP A 248 -4.24 0.02 -14.78
C ASP A 248 -4.42 -0.82 -16.06
N GLU A 249 -3.77 -1.99 -16.11
CA GLU A 249 -3.63 -2.78 -17.32
C GLU A 249 -5.00 -3.25 -17.83
N LYS A 250 -5.87 -3.65 -16.91
CA LYS A 250 -7.24 -4.07 -17.22
C LYS A 250 -8.04 -2.92 -17.83
N LYS A 251 -7.94 -1.71 -17.26
CA LYS A 251 -8.61 -0.53 -17.82
C LYS A 251 -8.03 -0.16 -19.18
N TYR A 252 -6.71 -0.14 -19.30
CA TYR A 252 -6.00 0.20 -20.53
C TYR A 252 -6.44 -0.66 -21.71
N LEU A 253 -6.61 -1.96 -21.49
CA LEU A 253 -7.01 -2.89 -22.54
C LEU A 253 -8.52 -2.91 -22.82
N ARG A 254 -9.37 -2.58 -21.83
CA ARG A 254 -10.83 -2.66 -21.98
C ARG A 254 -11.47 -1.42 -22.56
N TYR A 255 -10.89 -0.23 -22.33
CA TYR A 255 -11.57 1.02 -22.63
C TYR A 255 -11.05 1.64 -23.94
N PRO A 256 -11.89 1.70 -25.00
CA PRO A 256 -11.47 2.16 -26.32
C PRO A 256 -11.04 3.63 -26.36
N TRP A 257 -11.55 4.44 -25.43
CA TRP A 257 -11.17 5.86 -25.30
C TRP A 257 -9.73 6.07 -24.83
N TYR A 258 -8.94 5.02 -24.59
CA TYR A 258 -7.49 5.18 -24.46
C TYR A 258 -6.80 5.14 -25.83
N GLY A 259 -7.42 4.58 -26.87
CA GLY A 259 -7.00 4.70 -28.27
C GLY A 259 -7.66 5.87 -28.99
N VAL A 260 -7.57 7.10 -28.43
CA VAL A 260 -8.31 8.33 -28.86
C VAL A 260 -8.11 8.75 -30.31
N GLU A 261 -7.31 8.03 -31.11
CA GLU A 261 -7.35 8.14 -32.58
C GLU A 261 -8.78 7.96 -33.13
N HIS A 262 -9.68 7.32 -32.37
CA HIS A 262 -11.04 6.99 -32.77
C HIS A 262 -12.01 8.18 -32.95
N TYR A 263 -11.73 9.36 -32.38
CA TYR A 263 -12.63 10.52 -32.51
C TYR A 263 -12.16 11.53 -33.55
N SER A 264 -10.94 11.39 -34.08
CA SER A 264 -10.59 12.09 -35.31
C SER A 264 -11.14 11.30 -36.49
N HIS A 265 -12.16 11.82 -37.17
CA HIS A 265 -12.78 11.24 -38.37
C HIS A 265 -11.79 10.88 -39.51
N GLN A 266 -10.51 11.25 -39.38
CA GLN A 266 -9.44 11.00 -40.35
C GLN A 266 -8.52 9.81 -40.01
N ALA A 267 -8.61 9.19 -38.82
CA ALA A 267 -7.63 8.19 -38.37
C ALA A 267 -8.06 6.71 -38.53
N GLN A 268 -8.80 6.40 -39.59
CA GLN A 268 -9.26 5.02 -39.84
C GLN A 268 -8.18 4.04 -40.32
N THR A 269 -6.94 4.49 -40.60
CA THR A 269 -5.99 3.67 -41.37
C THR A 269 -4.85 3.02 -40.59
N ASP A 270 -4.61 3.32 -39.30
CA ASP A 270 -3.54 2.64 -38.55
C ASP A 270 -3.78 2.62 -37.03
N GLU A 271 -4.77 1.85 -36.56
CA GLU A 271 -4.98 1.66 -35.11
C GLU A 271 -3.73 1.03 -34.49
N LYS A 272 -2.95 1.83 -33.77
CA LYS A 272 -1.76 1.34 -33.06
C LYS A 272 -2.14 0.27 -32.06
N SER A 273 -1.40 -0.84 -32.07
CA SER A 273 -1.58 -1.90 -31.08
C SER A 273 -1.34 -1.38 -29.65
N PRO A 274 -2.03 -1.92 -28.62
CA PRO A 274 -1.80 -1.53 -27.23
C PRO A 274 -0.33 -1.63 -26.80
N ARG A 275 0.39 -2.64 -27.30
CA ARG A 275 1.84 -2.80 -27.10
C ARG A 275 2.63 -1.63 -27.68
N ARG A 276 2.39 -1.28 -28.94
CA ARG A 276 3.10 -0.17 -29.62
C ARG A 276 2.77 1.16 -28.98
N ASN A 277 1.51 1.39 -28.64
CA ASN A 277 1.06 2.60 -27.96
C ASN A 277 1.72 2.76 -26.57
N PHE A 278 1.80 1.68 -25.78
CA PHE A 278 2.50 1.72 -24.50
C PHE A 278 4.00 2.05 -24.66
N ALA A 279 4.66 1.45 -25.66
CA ALA A 279 6.07 1.74 -25.95
C ALA A 279 6.29 3.20 -26.41
N ASP A 280 5.42 3.71 -27.28
CA ASP A 280 5.44 5.11 -27.73
C ASP A 280 5.24 6.07 -26.53
N MET A 281 4.30 5.76 -25.64
CA MET A 281 4.03 6.54 -24.43
C MET A 281 5.24 6.54 -23.48
N LYS A 282 5.87 5.38 -23.24
CA LYS A 282 7.09 5.28 -22.43
C LYS A 282 8.19 6.19 -22.99
N LEU A 283 8.43 6.15 -24.31
CA LEU A 283 9.44 6.99 -24.96
C LEU A 283 9.09 8.48 -24.88
N HIS A 284 7.82 8.83 -25.06
CA HIS A 284 7.35 10.20 -24.98
C HIS A 284 7.54 10.79 -23.57
N LEU A 285 7.11 10.07 -22.53
CA LEU A 285 7.25 10.50 -21.14
C LEU A 285 8.70 10.66 -20.73
N GLN A 286 9.57 9.72 -21.14
CA GLN A 286 11.00 9.81 -20.89
C GLN A 286 11.65 11.06 -21.52
N ARG A 287 11.16 11.49 -22.68
CA ARG A 287 11.64 12.73 -23.33
C ARG A 287 11.10 13.98 -22.65
N ALA A 288 9.92 13.92 -22.04
CA ALA A 288 9.31 15.05 -21.36
C ALA A 288 10.05 15.40 -20.06
N ASP A 289 10.41 14.39 -19.26
CA ASP A 289 11.24 14.56 -18.07
C ASP A 289 11.89 13.22 -17.70
N GLU A 290 13.20 13.21 -17.43
CA GLU A 290 13.94 11.98 -17.14
C GLU A 290 13.52 11.30 -15.83
N ARG A 291 12.84 12.01 -14.94
CA ARG A 291 12.33 11.49 -13.67
C ARG A 291 10.97 10.82 -13.84
N VAL A 292 10.35 10.89 -15.01
CA VAL A 292 9.02 10.33 -15.28
C VAL A 292 9.13 8.92 -15.84
N TYR A 293 8.43 8.01 -15.16
CA TYR A 293 8.35 6.60 -15.47
C TYR A 293 6.89 6.23 -15.71
N ILE A 294 6.68 5.15 -16.44
CA ILE A 294 5.36 4.55 -16.60
C ILE A 294 5.42 3.04 -16.36
N VAL A 295 4.40 2.52 -15.68
CA VAL A 295 4.27 1.10 -15.36
C VAL A 295 2.85 0.63 -15.61
N LEU A 296 2.72 -0.65 -15.96
CA LEU A 296 1.43 -1.34 -15.93
C LEU A 296 1.17 -1.72 -14.48
N TRP A 297 0.16 -1.10 -13.87
CA TRP A 297 -0.17 -1.30 -12.46
C TRP A 297 -1.63 -0.91 -12.15
N PRO A 298 -2.40 -1.78 -11.48
CA PRO A 298 -2.09 -3.19 -11.23
C PRO A 298 -2.05 -3.98 -12.55
N GLU A 299 -1.28 -5.06 -12.54
CA GLU A 299 -1.20 -6.07 -13.60
C GLU A 299 -2.52 -6.84 -13.72
N MET A 300 -2.76 -7.39 -14.90
CA MET A 300 -3.97 -8.16 -15.17
C MET A 300 -4.11 -9.34 -14.20
N GLY A 301 -5.31 -9.47 -13.60
CA GLY A 301 -5.62 -10.53 -12.65
C GLY A 301 -5.24 -10.23 -11.20
N ARG A 302 -4.60 -9.09 -10.94
CA ARG A 302 -4.27 -8.62 -9.59
C ARG A 302 -5.06 -7.37 -9.22
N ASP A 303 -5.32 -7.21 -7.93
CA ASP A 303 -5.78 -5.94 -7.37
C ASP A 303 -4.62 -5.14 -6.76
N ALA A 304 -4.84 -3.84 -6.61
CA ALA A 304 -3.87 -2.91 -6.05
C ALA A 304 -3.34 -3.32 -4.65
N CYS A 305 -4.20 -3.91 -3.83
CA CYS A 305 -3.86 -4.30 -2.47
C CYS A 305 -3.02 -5.59 -2.45
N GLN A 306 -3.28 -6.52 -3.36
CA GLN A 306 -2.45 -7.71 -3.57
C GLN A 306 -1.04 -7.30 -3.97
N GLU A 307 -0.90 -6.43 -4.97
CA GLU A 307 0.43 -5.95 -5.38
C GLU A 307 1.16 -5.17 -4.30
N TRP A 308 0.47 -4.28 -3.61
CA TRP A 308 1.05 -3.58 -2.47
C TRP A 308 1.45 -4.55 -1.35
N GLY A 309 0.64 -5.57 -1.08
CA GLY A 309 0.92 -6.59 -0.08
C GLY A 309 2.09 -7.49 -0.42
N MET A 310 2.33 -7.77 -1.71
CA MET A 310 3.54 -8.46 -2.17
C MET A 310 4.76 -7.55 -1.98
N ALA A 311 4.67 -6.28 -2.40
CA ALA A 311 5.75 -5.31 -2.25
C ALA A 311 6.15 -5.09 -0.77
N ALA A 312 5.16 -5.11 0.14
CA ALA A 312 5.37 -4.99 1.57
C ALA A 312 6.01 -6.22 2.22
N ARG A 313 6.08 -7.35 1.51
CA ARG A 313 6.70 -8.62 1.94
C ARG A 313 7.94 -8.93 1.09
N ASP A 314 8.74 -7.89 0.83
CA ASP A 314 10.00 -7.97 0.09
C ASP A 314 9.85 -8.39 -1.39
N GLY A 315 8.62 -8.40 -1.92
CA GLY A 315 8.37 -8.52 -3.35
C GLY A 315 8.73 -7.24 -4.11
N GLU A 316 8.75 -7.34 -5.43
CA GLU A 316 9.01 -6.20 -6.31
C GLU A 316 7.98 -5.08 -6.08
N ASN A 317 8.45 -3.92 -5.63
CA ASN A 317 7.59 -2.76 -5.39
C ASN A 317 7.38 -1.95 -6.68
N ILE A 318 6.47 -0.97 -6.63
CA ILE A 318 6.15 -0.13 -7.79
C ILE A 318 7.35 0.66 -8.34
N TRP A 319 8.30 1.04 -7.49
CA TRP A 319 9.49 1.79 -7.87
C TRP A 319 10.50 0.88 -8.59
N ASP A 320 10.66 -0.35 -8.12
CA ASP A 320 11.47 -1.38 -8.80
C ASP A 320 10.86 -1.73 -10.15
N LYS A 321 9.52 -1.89 -10.20
CA LYS A 321 8.78 -2.07 -11.47
C LYS A 321 9.00 -0.91 -12.44
N ALA A 322 9.10 0.32 -11.93
CA ALA A 322 9.38 1.50 -12.76
C ALA A 322 10.80 1.48 -13.33
N LEU A 323 11.80 1.12 -12.52
CA LEU A 323 13.17 0.94 -12.98
C LEU A 323 13.29 -0.18 -14.02
N ARG A 324 12.66 -1.34 -13.75
CA ARG A 324 12.58 -2.44 -14.72
C ARG A 324 11.88 -1.99 -15.99
N SER A 325 10.73 -1.32 -15.88
CA SER A 325 10.01 -0.77 -17.02
C SER A 325 10.89 0.12 -17.85
N ARG A 326 11.68 1.02 -17.25
CA ARG A 326 12.63 1.89 -17.97
C ARG A 326 13.71 1.09 -18.71
N ASN A 327 14.38 0.19 -18.01
CA ASN A 327 15.56 -0.51 -18.51
C ASN A 327 15.23 -1.63 -19.51
N ASP A 328 14.07 -2.25 -19.37
CA ASP A 328 13.63 -3.34 -20.24
C ASP A 328 12.87 -2.80 -21.46
N LYS A 329 13.43 -3.04 -22.65
CA LYS A 329 12.79 -2.70 -23.94
C LYS A 329 11.57 -3.59 -24.23
N LEU A 330 11.51 -4.77 -23.62
CA LEU A 330 10.43 -5.74 -23.75
C LEU A 330 9.34 -5.56 -22.68
N TYR A 331 9.48 -4.59 -21.76
CA TYR A 331 8.43 -4.31 -20.78
C TYR A 331 7.13 -3.88 -21.48
N GLY A 332 6.02 -4.52 -21.12
CA GLY A 332 4.75 -4.40 -21.85
C GLY A 332 4.66 -5.28 -23.10
N GLY A 333 5.66 -6.13 -23.36
CA GLY A 333 5.67 -7.09 -24.48
C GLY A 333 4.61 -8.19 -24.38
N HIS A 334 3.96 -8.36 -23.22
CA HIS A 334 2.80 -9.23 -23.06
C HIS A 334 1.49 -8.58 -23.55
N LEU A 335 1.45 -7.26 -23.70
CA LEU A 335 0.28 -6.57 -24.23
C LEU A 335 -0.02 -7.05 -25.66
N PRO A 336 -1.29 -7.12 -26.08
CA PRO A 336 -1.66 -7.65 -27.38
C PRO A 336 -1.13 -6.80 -28.54
N ASN A 337 -0.75 -7.48 -29.63
CA ASN A 337 -0.24 -6.87 -30.87
C ASN A 337 -1.36 -6.37 -31.80
N ARG A 338 -2.61 -6.72 -31.53
CA ARG A 338 -3.79 -6.22 -32.23
C ARG A 338 -4.81 -5.79 -31.19
N SER A 339 -5.58 -4.76 -31.48
CA SER A 339 -6.73 -4.41 -30.65
C SER A 339 -7.74 -5.57 -30.74
N GLU A 340 -7.74 -6.47 -29.76
CA GLU A 340 -8.66 -7.61 -29.68
C GLU A 340 -10.08 -7.15 -29.30
N ARG A 341 -10.71 -6.33 -30.14
CA ARG A 341 -12.09 -5.85 -29.91
C ARG A 341 -13.14 -6.93 -30.02
N LYS A 342 -12.83 -8.08 -30.62
CA LYS A 342 -13.81 -9.12 -30.91
C LYS A 342 -13.90 -10.24 -29.85
N VAL A 343 -12.97 -10.32 -28.90
CA VAL A 343 -12.88 -11.50 -27.99
C VAL A 343 -13.54 -11.24 -26.63
N LEU A 344 -13.55 -10.00 -26.13
CA LEU A 344 -14.01 -9.72 -24.77
C LEU A 344 -15.53 -9.59 -24.58
N THR A 345 -16.33 -9.64 -25.65
CA THR A 345 -17.79 -9.71 -25.56
C THR A 345 -18.31 -11.09 -25.13
N LEU A 346 -17.44 -12.13 -25.07
CA LEU A 346 -17.83 -13.51 -24.75
C LEU A 346 -17.48 -13.97 -23.32
N LEU A 347 -16.93 -13.09 -22.47
CA LEU A 347 -16.56 -13.39 -21.08
C LEU A 347 -17.34 -12.56 -20.04
N GLN A 348 -18.50 -12.05 -20.42
CA GLN A 348 -19.55 -11.56 -19.51
C GLN A 348 -20.69 -12.57 -19.51
#